data_AF-A0A180F3R0-F1
#
_entry.id   AF-A0A180F3R0-F1
#
_cell.length_a   1.000
_cell.length_b   1.000
_cell.length_c   1.000
_cell.angle_alpha   90.00
_cell.angle_beta   90.00
_cell.angle_gamma   90.00
#
_symmetry.space_group_name_H-M   'P 1'
#
loop_
_entity.id
_entity.type
_entity.pdbx_description
1 polymer ?
#
loop_
_entity_poly.entity_id
_entity_poly.type
_entity_poly.pdbx_seq_one_letter_code
_entity_poly.pdbx_strand_id
1 'polypeptide(L)'
;MEPIKFNNVEKKIITIRNEKVILDSDVAALYGVETKRINEALKNNPDKFPKGYVIELSKDEWRKVRVALMSPTDNKSGYSGELVEIFDQLGSRKHSYVFPKAFTEKGLYMLATILKSPAATRTTIAIVETFAQIRELSRTVVKLSETKEESVQKSLMQRSGEIIGTILDEDMKTTTDTETSIELNLALLKFKHIVKRKNE
;
A
#
# COMPACT_ATOMS: atom_id res chain seq x y z
N MET A 1 7.24 13.87 -15.00
CA MET A 1 7.08 13.02 -13.80
C MET A 1 5.59 12.91 -13.57
N GLU A 2 5.04 11.71 -13.75
CA GLU A 2 3.60 11.47 -13.62
C GLU A 2 3.14 11.67 -12.16
N PRO A 3 1.88 12.12 -11.94
CA PRO A 3 1.32 12.19 -10.59
C PRO A 3 1.26 10.78 -9.99
N ILE A 4 1.65 10.66 -8.72
CA ILE A 4 1.51 9.40 -7.98
C ILE A 4 0.03 9.22 -7.67
N LYS A 5 -0.53 8.17 -8.24
CA LYS A 5 -1.94 7.83 -8.19
C LYS A 5 -2.28 7.05 -6.92
N PHE A 6 -3.52 7.13 -6.45
CA PHE A 6 -4.02 6.35 -5.31
C PHE A 6 -3.70 4.85 -5.47
N ASN A 7 -3.98 4.30 -6.65
CA ASN A 7 -3.78 2.88 -6.96
C ASN A 7 -2.31 2.45 -6.77
N ASN A 8 -1.36 3.36 -6.95
CA ASN A 8 0.06 3.09 -6.75
C ASN A 8 0.43 2.99 -5.26
N VAL A 9 -0.27 3.71 -4.38
CA VAL A 9 -0.05 3.63 -2.93
C VAL A 9 -0.79 2.43 -2.35
N GLU A 10 -2.06 2.24 -2.73
CA GLU A 10 -2.93 1.19 -2.18
C GLU A 10 -2.36 -0.21 -2.41
N LYS A 11 -1.86 -0.51 -3.61
CA LYS A 11 -1.18 -1.78 -3.94
C LYS A 11 0.08 -2.06 -3.12
N LYS A 12 0.66 -1.03 -2.50
CA LYS A 12 1.89 -1.12 -1.69
C LYS A 12 1.59 -1.23 -0.19
N ILE A 13 0.33 -1.04 0.20
CA ILE A 13 -0.09 -1.19 1.59
C ILE A 13 -0.30 -2.67 1.89
N ILE A 14 0.47 -3.17 2.85
CA ILE A 14 0.35 -4.54 3.38
C ILE A 14 -0.03 -4.49 4.86
N THR A 15 -0.47 -5.63 5.41
CA THR A 15 -0.86 -5.73 6.82
C THR A 15 0.15 -6.57 7.58
N ILE A 16 0.81 -5.98 8.58
CA ILE A 16 1.80 -6.65 9.43
C ILE A 16 1.45 -6.34 10.88
N ARG A 17 1.32 -7.38 11.72
CA ARG A 17 0.91 -7.24 13.13
C ARG A 17 -0.37 -6.40 13.31
N ASN A 18 -1.35 -6.60 12.41
CA ASN A 18 -2.61 -5.83 12.32
C ASN A 18 -2.45 -4.33 12.02
N GLU A 19 -1.26 -3.88 11.63
CA GLU A 19 -1.02 -2.51 11.19
C GLU A 19 -0.86 -2.45 9.67
N LYS A 20 -1.41 -1.39 9.07
CA LYS A 20 -1.22 -1.07 7.65
C LYS A 20 0.14 -0.40 7.49
N VAL A 21 1.00 -1.00 6.66
CA VAL A 21 2.39 -0.57 6.48
C VAL A 21 2.81 -0.59 5.02
N ILE A 22 3.84 0.18 4.70
CA ILE A 22 4.50 0.20 3.38
C ILE A 22 5.98 -0.13 3.58
N LEU A 23 6.53 -1.04 2.77
CA LEU A 23 7.95 -1.41 2.84
C LEU A 23 8.85 -0.25 2.39
N ASP A 24 10.04 -0.13 2.97
CA ASP A 24 11.01 0.91 2.67
C ASP A 24 11.34 1.03 1.17
N SER A 25 11.41 -0.09 0.45
CA SER A 25 11.56 -0.13 -1.01
C SER A 25 10.40 0.49 -1.76
N ASP A 26 9.17 0.24 -1.31
CA ASP A 26 7.97 0.78 -1.93
C ASP A 26 7.79 2.27 -1.58
N VAL A 27 8.11 2.66 -0.34
CA VAL A 27 8.21 4.08 0.03
C VAL A 27 9.22 4.78 -0.87
N ALA A 28 10.40 4.21 -1.07
CA ALA A 28 11.43 4.80 -1.92
C ALA A 28 10.94 4.97 -3.38
N ALA A 29 10.29 3.94 -3.92
CA ALA A 29 9.68 4.00 -5.26
C ALA A 29 8.61 5.10 -5.37
N LEU A 30 7.73 5.22 -4.37
CA LEU A 30 6.72 6.29 -4.32
C LEU A 30 7.39 7.67 -4.31
N TYR A 31 8.38 7.89 -3.46
CA TYR A 31 9.07 9.18 -3.36
C TYR A 31 10.04 9.45 -4.53
N GLY A 32 10.27 8.48 -5.43
CA GLY A 32 11.23 8.59 -6.53
C GLY A 32 12.68 8.70 -6.05
N VAL A 33 13.02 8.04 -4.93
CA VAL A 33 14.36 8.03 -4.35
C VAL A 33 14.86 6.61 -4.14
N GLU A 34 16.14 6.44 -3.82
CA GLU A 34 16.69 5.14 -3.45
C GLU A 34 16.26 4.73 -2.04
N THR A 35 16.08 3.41 -1.82
CA THR A 35 15.77 2.84 -0.49
C THR A 35 16.80 3.23 0.56
N LYS A 36 18.06 3.39 0.16
CA LYS A 36 19.13 3.87 1.04
C LYS A 36 18.81 5.26 1.60
N ARG A 37 18.25 6.16 0.79
CA ARG A 37 17.90 7.53 1.22
C ARG A 37 16.80 7.54 2.28
N ILE A 38 15.82 6.66 2.14
CA ILE A 38 14.76 6.45 3.16
C ILE A 38 15.37 5.95 4.47
N ASN A 39 16.25 4.96 4.39
CA ASN A 39 16.92 4.40 5.56
C ASN A 39 17.88 5.39 6.24
N GLU A 40 18.57 6.23 5.48
CA GLU A 40 19.39 7.33 6.00
C GLU A 40 18.55 8.39 6.71
N ALA A 41 17.36 8.72 6.18
CA ALA A 41 16.44 9.65 6.85
C ALA A 41 16.05 9.15 8.25
N LEU A 42 15.83 7.84 8.40
CA LEU A 42 15.58 7.20 9.69
C LEU A 42 16.80 7.33 10.62
N LYS A 43 17.97 6.91 10.13
CA LYS A 43 19.22 6.87 10.91
C LYS A 43 19.65 8.26 11.40
N ASN A 44 19.43 9.29 10.58
CA ASN A 44 19.86 10.66 10.89
C ASN A 44 18.83 11.43 11.75
N ASN A 45 17.61 10.92 11.93
CA ASN A 45 16.55 11.61 12.68
C ASN A 45 15.86 10.64 13.66
N PRO A 46 16.59 9.98 14.57
CA PRO A 46 16.02 8.95 15.44
C PRO A 46 14.93 9.49 16.39
N ASP A 47 15.03 10.77 16.77
CA ASP A 47 14.04 11.50 17.58
C ASP A 47 12.66 11.59 16.90
N LYS A 48 12.64 11.58 15.57
CA LYS A 48 11.40 11.63 14.77
C LYS A 48 10.72 10.27 14.60
N PHE A 49 11.39 9.17 14.91
CA PHE A 49 10.85 7.82 14.71
C PHE A 49 10.80 7.05 16.03
N PRO A 50 9.87 7.39 16.94
CA PRO A 50 9.70 6.63 18.17
C PRO A 50 9.19 5.21 17.88
N LYS A 51 9.23 4.36 18.92
CA LYS A 51 8.81 2.95 18.82
C LYS A 51 7.42 2.84 18.20
N GLY A 52 7.28 1.95 17.22
CA GLY A 52 6.02 1.69 16.50
C GLY A 52 5.82 2.54 15.25
N TYR A 53 6.71 3.48 14.91
CA TYR A 53 6.60 4.22 13.65
C TYR A 53 7.16 3.40 12.48
N VAL A 54 8.18 2.62 12.77
CA VAL A 54 8.83 1.70 11.84
C VAL A 54 8.93 0.34 12.49
N ILE A 55 8.57 -0.68 11.73
CA ILE A 55 8.59 -2.08 12.13
C ILE A 55 9.75 -2.75 11.39
N GLU A 56 10.66 -3.33 12.15
CA GLU A 56 11.66 -4.24 11.61
C GLU A 56 11.05 -5.65 11.53
N LEU A 57 11.05 -6.22 10.32
CA LEU A 57 10.45 -7.52 10.07
C LEU A 57 11.36 -8.63 10.58
N SER A 58 10.78 -9.60 11.28
CA SER A 58 11.48 -10.84 11.57
C SER A 58 11.68 -11.65 10.29
N LYS A 59 12.61 -12.60 10.32
CA LYS A 59 12.84 -13.53 9.20
C LYS A 59 11.56 -14.24 8.76
N ASP A 60 10.73 -14.67 9.71
CA ASP A 60 9.46 -15.33 9.44
C ASP A 60 8.40 -14.39 8.88
N GLU A 61 8.32 -13.16 9.38
CA GLU A 61 7.40 -12.15 8.86
C GLU A 61 7.77 -11.78 7.42
N TRP A 62 9.06 -11.58 7.16
CA TRP A 62 9.55 -11.29 5.82
C TRP A 62 9.26 -12.44 4.85
N ARG A 63 9.45 -13.69 5.28
CA ARG A 63 9.11 -14.86 4.45
C ARG A 63 7.62 -14.87 4.07
N LYS A 64 6.73 -14.60 5.02
CA LYS A 64 5.27 -14.54 4.76
C LYS A 64 4.92 -13.42 3.78
N VAL A 65 5.47 -12.22 3.99
CA VAL A 65 5.26 -11.06 3.11
C VAL A 65 5.77 -11.36 1.70
N ARG A 66 6.99 -11.92 1.57
CA ARG A 66 7.57 -12.25 0.27
C ARG A 66 6.71 -13.26 -0.49
N VAL A 67 6.26 -14.33 0.17
CA VAL A 67 5.37 -15.33 -0.47
C VAL A 67 4.06 -14.68 -0.93
N ALA A 68 3.49 -13.77 -0.14
CA ALA A 68 2.26 -13.05 -0.51
C ALA A 68 2.46 -12.04 -1.66
N LEU A 69 3.68 -11.52 -1.85
CA LEU A 69 4.03 -10.61 -2.94
C LEU A 69 4.41 -11.32 -4.24
N MET A 70 4.66 -12.65 -4.20
CA MET A 70 4.97 -13.44 -5.40
C MET A 70 3.67 -13.77 -6.16
N SER A 71 3.64 -13.50 -7.46
CA SER A 71 2.45 -13.70 -8.29
C SER A 71 2.23 -15.18 -8.62
N PRO A 72 0.99 -15.70 -8.68
CA PRO A 72 0.71 -17.11 -9.01
C PRO A 72 1.20 -17.57 -10.38
N THR A 73 1.53 -16.64 -11.29
CA THR A 73 2.03 -16.95 -12.64
C THR A 73 3.45 -17.50 -12.66
N ASP A 74 4.20 -17.35 -11.55
CA ASP A 74 5.53 -17.96 -11.38
C ASP A 74 5.45 -19.44 -10.92
N ASN A 75 4.23 -19.99 -10.73
CA ASN A 75 3.99 -21.40 -10.40
C ASN A 75 4.18 -22.37 -11.58
N LYS A 76 5.09 -22.08 -12.53
CA LYS A 76 5.57 -23.10 -13.48
C LYS A 76 6.60 -24.05 -12.89
N SER A 77 6.94 -23.85 -11.62
CA SER A 77 7.95 -24.62 -10.95
C SER A 77 7.40 -24.91 -9.55
N GLY A 78 7.24 -26.19 -9.19
CA GLY A 78 6.77 -26.65 -7.89
C GLY A 78 7.75 -26.37 -6.74
N TYR A 79 8.15 -25.11 -6.57
CA TYR A 79 9.21 -24.66 -5.66
C TYR A 79 8.64 -23.70 -4.62
N SER A 80 7.71 -24.15 -3.77
CA SER A 80 7.28 -23.37 -2.60
C SER A 80 8.18 -23.59 -1.37
N GLY A 81 8.94 -24.69 -1.32
CA GLY A 81 9.89 -25.01 -0.25
C GLY A 81 11.35 -24.68 -0.60
N GLU A 82 11.81 -25.08 -1.79
CA GLU A 82 13.24 -24.99 -2.17
C GLU A 82 13.76 -23.56 -2.31
N LEU A 83 12.95 -22.60 -2.78
CA LEU A 83 13.38 -21.20 -2.87
C LEU A 83 13.62 -20.61 -1.47
N VAL A 84 12.80 -20.96 -0.49
CA VAL A 84 13.01 -20.54 0.91
C VAL A 84 14.33 -21.11 1.45
N GLU A 85 14.64 -22.36 1.13
CA GLU A 85 15.88 -23.03 1.54
C GLU A 85 17.13 -22.52 0.80
N ILE A 86 17.04 -22.26 -0.51
CA ILE A 86 18.12 -21.67 -1.32
C ILE A 86 18.48 -20.28 -0.79
N PHE A 87 17.49 -19.47 -0.39
CA PHE A 87 17.75 -18.16 0.22
C PHE A 87 18.33 -18.26 1.64
N ASP A 88 17.92 -19.24 2.44
CA ASP A 88 18.51 -19.51 3.75
C ASP A 88 19.99 -19.95 3.63
N GLN A 89 20.32 -20.72 2.58
CA GLN A 89 21.70 -21.06 2.24
C GLN A 89 22.49 -19.85 1.69
N LEU A 90 21.85 -18.96 0.92
CA LEU A 90 22.46 -17.71 0.46
C LEU A 90 22.69 -16.69 1.59
N GLY A 91 21.87 -16.71 2.63
CA GLY A 91 22.03 -15.90 3.85
C GLY A 91 23.32 -16.20 4.63
N SER A 92 23.94 -17.35 4.38
CA SER A 92 25.24 -17.73 4.96
C SER A 92 26.45 -17.25 4.14
N ARG A 93 26.25 -16.68 2.95
CA ARG A 93 27.34 -16.14 2.10
C ARG A 93 27.45 -14.61 2.21
N LYS A 94 28.20 -14.16 3.21
CA LYS A 94 29.00 -12.91 3.29
C LYS A 94 28.37 -11.54 2.95
N HIS A 95 27.07 -11.39 2.68
CA HIS A 95 26.39 -10.09 2.73
C HIS A 95 25.15 -10.21 3.61
N SER A 96 25.22 -9.60 4.79
CA SER A 96 24.11 -9.53 5.74
C SER A 96 22.89 -8.93 5.03
N TYR A 97 21.89 -9.76 4.77
CA TYR A 97 20.63 -9.31 4.19
C TYR A 97 19.94 -8.44 5.24
N VAL A 98 20.01 -7.11 5.08
CA VAL A 98 19.28 -6.18 5.93
C VAL A 98 17.80 -6.40 5.64
N PHE A 99 17.05 -6.88 6.63
CA PHE A 99 15.61 -7.04 6.47
C PHE A 99 14.97 -5.68 6.16
N PRO A 100 14.04 -5.63 5.19
CA PRO A 100 13.38 -4.40 4.84
C PRO A 100 12.60 -3.85 6.03
N LYS A 101 12.61 -2.52 6.16
CA LYS A 101 11.82 -1.84 7.19
C LYS A 101 10.42 -1.58 6.68
N ALA A 102 9.43 -1.72 7.54
CA ALA A 102 8.04 -1.44 7.22
C ALA A 102 7.60 -0.15 7.93
N PHE A 103 7.13 0.83 7.17
CA PHE A 103 6.67 2.12 7.67
C PHE A 103 5.18 2.07 7.93
N THR A 104 4.79 2.37 9.17
CA THR A 104 3.39 2.64 9.50
C THR A 104 2.97 3.98 8.91
N GLU A 105 1.67 4.25 8.89
CA GLU A 105 1.13 5.56 8.52
C GLU A 105 1.82 6.71 9.28
N LYS A 106 2.01 6.56 10.60
CA LYS A 106 2.68 7.56 11.43
C LYS A 106 4.16 7.71 11.04
N GLY A 107 4.84 6.61 10.71
CA GLY A 107 6.20 6.63 10.17
C GLY A 107 6.31 7.38 8.85
N LEU A 108 5.33 7.18 7.96
CA LEU A 108 5.25 7.89 6.68
C LEU A 108 5.05 9.41 6.87
N TYR A 109 4.26 9.80 7.87
CA TYR A 109 4.08 11.22 8.22
C TYR A 109 5.39 11.85 8.69
N MET A 110 6.18 11.13 9.49
CA MET A 110 7.46 11.63 9.96
C MET A 110 8.49 11.75 8.82
N LEU A 111 8.51 10.78 7.89
CA LEU A 111 9.29 10.86 6.67
C LEU A 111 8.96 12.10 5.84
N ALA A 112 7.67 12.46 5.73
CA ALA A 112 7.24 13.65 5.01
C ALA A 112 7.78 14.96 5.60
N THR A 113 8.09 15.00 6.90
CA THR A 113 8.73 16.18 7.52
C THR A 113 10.20 16.33 7.14
N ILE A 114 10.80 15.28 6.58
CA ILE A 114 12.23 15.19 6.23
C ILE A 114 12.40 15.34 4.70
N LEU A 115 11.56 14.67 3.92
CA LEU A 115 11.59 14.72 2.45
C LEU A 115 10.77 15.91 1.94
N LYS A 116 11.44 17.02 1.61
CA LYS A 116 10.79 18.31 1.30
C LYS A 116 10.76 18.72 -0.18
N SER A 117 11.14 17.84 -1.11
CA SER A 117 11.07 18.20 -2.54
C SER A 117 9.61 18.35 -3.00
N PRO A 118 9.32 19.15 -4.04
CA PRO A 118 7.96 19.27 -4.58
C PRO A 118 7.35 17.91 -4.98
N ALA A 119 8.16 16.98 -5.48
CA ALA A 119 7.74 15.62 -5.78
C ALA A 119 7.41 14.82 -4.49
N ALA A 120 8.24 14.94 -3.46
CA ALA A 120 7.99 14.32 -2.16
C ALA A 120 6.72 14.84 -1.51
N THR A 121 6.46 16.15 -1.57
CA THR A 121 5.22 16.74 -1.03
C THR A 121 3.98 16.17 -1.71
N ARG A 122 3.97 16.06 -3.05
CA ARG A 122 2.85 15.42 -3.77
C ARG A 122 2.69 13.96 -3.38
N THR A 123 3.79 13.24 -3.22
CA THR A 123 3.81 11.84 -2.74
C THR A 123 3.19 11.73 -1.36
N THR A 124 3.58 12.61 -0.43
CA THR A 124 3.02 12.65 0.91
C THR A 124 1.52 12.87 0.90
N ILE A 125 1.04 13.83 0.10
CA ILE A 125 -0.40 14.11 -0.02
C ILE A 125 -1.12 12.85 -0.50
N ALA A 126 -0.64 12.22 -1.58
CA ALA A 126 -1.22 10.97 -2.08
C ALA A 126 -1.27 9.87 -1.01
N ILE A 127 -0.19 9.68 -0.24
CA ILE A 127 -0.15 8.73 0.86
C ILE A 127 -1.20 9.07 1.92
N VAL A 128 -1.26 10.33 2.37
CA VAL A 128 -2.21 10.78 3.41
C VAL A 128 -3.65 10.53 2.96
N GLU A 129 -4.01 10.94 1.74
CA GLU A 129 -5.34 10.75 1.18
C GLU A 129 -5.69 9.26 1.06
N THR A 130 -4.76 8.43 0.58
CA THR A 130 -4.98 6.98 0.48
C THR A 130 -5.29 6.35 1.84
N PHE A 131 -4.50 6.64 2.88
CA PHE A 131 -4.75 6.10 4.21
C PHE A 131 -6.05 6.64 4.83
N ALA A 132 -6.41 7.90 4.57
CA ALA A 132 -7.66 8.49 5.01
C ALA A 132 -8.87 7.77 4.39
N GLN A 133 -8.85 7.58 3.08
CA GLN A 133 -9.92 6.91 2.34
C GLN A 133 -10.05 5.43 2.73
N ILE A 134 -8.94 4.69 2.89
CA ILE A 134 -8.97 3.31 3.37
C ILE A 134 -9.61 3.21 4.76
N ARG A 135 -9.32 4.16 5.65
CA ARG A 135 -9.89 4.19 7.00
C ARG A 135 -11.40 4.48 6.96
N GLU A 136 -11.82 5.45 6.16
CA GLU A 136 -13.24 5.76 5.99
C GLU A 136 -14.01 4.59 5.41
N LEU A 137 -13.45 3.94 4.40
CA LEU A 137 -14.03 2.77 3.77
C LEU A 137 -14.15 1.62 4.77
N SER A 138 -13.07 1.32 5.51
CA SER A 138 -13.09 0.30 6.57
C SER A 138 -14.18 0.56 7.60
N ARG A 139 -14.35 1.81 8.06
CA ARG A 139 -15.44 2.20 8.99
C ARG A 139 -16.82 2.00 8.37
N THR A 140 -16.96 2.30 7.08
CA THR A 140 -18.22 2.15 6.35
C THR A 140 -18.60 0.67 6.21
N VAL A 141 -17.63 -0.19 5.89
CA VAL A 141 -17.82 -1.65 5.82
C VAL A 141 -18.23 -2.23 7.17
N VAL A 142 -17.56 -1.85 8.26
CA VAL A 142 -17.93 -2.30 9.61
C VAL A 142 -19.36 -1.90 9.94
N LYS A 143 -19.72 -0.63 9.75
CA LYS A 143 -21.09 -0.14 9.98
C LYS A 143 -22.13 -0.86 9.12
N LEU A 144 -21.80 -1.17 7.87
CA LEU A 144 -22.69 -1.91 6.97
C LEU A 144 -22.96 -3.32 7.49
N SER A 145 -21.93 -3.98 8.04
CA SER A 145 -22.05 -5.33 8.61
C SER A 145 -22.84 -5.40 9.93
N GLU A 146 -22.84 -4.31 10.69
CA GLU A 146 -23.55 -4.23 11.99
C GLU A 146 -25.00 -3.77 11.84
N THR A 147 -25.31 -3.02 10.78
CA THR A 147 -26.63 -2.40 10.59
C THR A 147 -27.61 -3.35 9.90
N LYS A 148 -28.80 -3.53 10.50
CA LYS A 148 -29.89 -4.36 9.96
C LYS A 148 -30.94 -3.57 9.17
N GLU A 149 -30.84 -2.25 9.15
CA GLU A 149 -31.79 -1.36 8.49
C GLU A 149 -31.39 -1.12 7.02
N GLU A 150 -32.27 -1.50 6.07
CA GLU A 150 -32.00 -1.42 4.63
C GLU A 150 -31.74 0.02 4.13
N SER A 151 -32.42 1.01 4.71
CA SER A 151 -32.26 2.44 4.36
C SER A 151 -30.81 2.90 4.61
N VAL A 152 -30.26 2.52 5.77
CA VAL A 152 -28.90 2.85 6.20
C VAL A 152 -27.89 2.05 5.39
N GLN A 153 -28.15 0.77 5.13
CA GLN A 153 -27.30 -0.04 4.25
C GLN A 153 -27.16 0.59 2.86
N LYS A 154 -28.28 1.04 2.25
CA LYS A 154 -28.26 1.72 0.95
C LYS A 154 -27.44 3.00 0.98
N SER A 155 -27.56 3.82 2.03
CA SER A 155 -26.76 5.04 2.19
C SER A 155 -25.26 4.77 2.35
N LEU A 156 -24.89 3.73 3.10
CA LEU A 156 -23.49 3.33 3.33
C LEU A 156 -22.87 2.74 2.05
N MET A 157 -23.66 1.99 1.27
CA MET A 157 -23.25 1.50 -0.05
C MET A 157 -23.00 2.66 -1.02
N GLN A 158 -23.89 3.66 -1.04
CA GLN A 158 -23.71 4.85 -1.87
C GLN A 158 -22.44 5.61 -1.46
N ARG A 159 -22.24 5.87 -0.16
CA ARG A 159 -21.04 6.53 0.36
C ARG A 159 -19.76 5.75 0.04
N SER A 160 -19.80 4.43 0.16
CA SER A 160 -18.67 3.57 -0.26
C SER A 160 -18.37 3.73 -1.75
N GLY A 161 -19.42 3.80 -2.58
CA GLY A 161 -19.32 4.06 -4.02
C GLY A 161 -18.73 5.44 -4.34
N GLU A 162 -19.07 6.49 -3.59
CA GLU A 162 -18.52 7.84 -3.76
C GLU A 162 -17.05 7.94 -3.36
N ILE A 163 -16.64 7.30 -2.26
CA ILE A 163 -15.22 7.21 -1.85
C ILE A 163 -14.43 6.52 -2.95
N ILE A 164 -14.95 5.41 -3.48
CA ILE A 164 -14.35 4.69 -4.60
C ILE A 164 -14.35 5.55 -5.86
N GLY A 165 -15.42 6.28 -6.15
CA GLY A 165 -15.48 7.23 -7.26
C GLY A 165 -14.39 8.28 -7.16
N THR A 166 -14.17 8.84 -5.98
CA THR A 166 -13.10 9.84 -5.74
C THR A 166 -11.71 9.24 -5.93
N ILE A 167 -11.50 8.03 -5.43
CA ILE A 167 -10.29 7.23 -5.64
C ILE A 167 -10.00 7.02 -7.14
N LEU A 168 -11.04 6.73 -7.92
CA LEU A 168 -10.95 6.37 -9.33
C LEU A 168 -10.93 7.61 -10.25
N ASP A 169 -11.60 8.70 -9.89
CA ASP A 169 -11.69 9.92 -10.69
C ASP A 169 -10.36 10.71 -10.66
N GLU A 170 -9.55 10.58 -9.60
CA GLU A 170 -8.16 11.07 -9.63
C GLU A 170 -7.31 10.35 -10.70
N ASP A 171 -7.67 9.12 -11.08
CA ASP A 171 -7.00 8.38 -12.16
C ASP A 171 -7.46 8.85 -13.56
N MET A 172 -8.62 9.51 -13.69
CA MET A 172 -9.29 9.79 -14.97
C MET A 172 -9.07 11.19 -15.56
N LYS A 173 -8.49 12.15 -14.83
CA LYS A 173 -8.28 13.52 -15.37
C LYS A 173 -7.19 13.62 -16.44
N THR A 174 -6.42 12.55 -16.72
CA THR A 174 -5.25 12.62 -17.63
C THR A 174 -5.14 11.54 -18.70
N THR A 175 -6.07 10.58 -18.81
CA THR A 175 -5.97 9.52 -19.84
C THR A 175 -7.30 9.34 -20.55
N THR A 176 -7.43 10.01 -21.70
CA THR A 176 -8.32 9.61 -22.78
C THR A 176 -7.94 8.19 -23.23
N ASP A 177 -8.95 7.34 -23.36
CA ASP A 177 -8.90 6.01 -24.00
C ASP A 177 -8.31 4.84 -23.20
N THR A 178 -8.83 4.56 -21.99
CA THR A 178 -8.52 3.27 -21.33
C THR A 178 -9.68 2.73 -20.51
N GLU A 179 -10.12 1.49 -20.80
CA GLU A 179 -10.97 0.71 -19.90
C GLU A 179 -10.16 0.32 -18.66
N THR A 180 -10.52 0.86 -17.50
CA THR A 180 -9.83 0.57 -16.25
C THR A 180 -10.72 -0.28 -15.36
N SER A 181 -10.28 -1.51 -15.06
CA SER A 181 -10.90 -2.39 -14.07
C SER A 181 -10.06 -2.36 -12.80
N ILE A 182 -10.63 -1.85 -11.71
CA ILE A 182 -9.97 -1.82 -10.40
C ILE A 182 -10.68 -2.79 -9.47
N GLU A 183 -9.92 -3.77 -8.97
CA GLU A 183 -10.36 -4.75 -7.97
C GLU A 183 -9.78 -4.38 -6.61
N LEU A 184 -10.63 -3.89 -5.72
CA LEU A 184 -10.27 -3.64 -4.32
C LEU A 184 -10.75 -4.84 -3.49
N ASN A 185 -9.81 -5.57 -2.89
CA ASN A 185 -10.10 -6.66 -1.96
C ASN A 185 -10.10 -6.16 -0.52
N LEU A 186 -11.23 -5.60 -0.07
CA LEU A 186 -11.39 -5.11 1.29
C LEU A 186 -12.18 -6.12 2.12
N ALA A 187 -11.50 -7.18 2.57
CA ALA A 187 -11.99 -8.24 3.46
C ALA A 187 -13.34 -8.89 3.07
N LEU A 188 -14.44 -8.13 3.12
CA LEU A 188 -15.83 -8.50 2.87
C LEU A 188 -16.43 -7.92 1.57
N LEU A 189 -15.73 -7.02 0.87
CA LEU A 189 -16.24 -6.40 -0.36
C LEU A 189 -15.25 -6.54 -1.52
N LYS A 190 -15.77 -7.04 -2.65
CA LYS A 190 -15.11 -6.98 -3.97
C LYS A 190 -15.80 -5.91 -4.78
N PHE A 191 -15.09 -4.81 -5.04
CA PHE A 191 -15.57 -3.80 -5.96
C PHE A 191 -15.01 -4.05 -7.35
N LYS A 192 -15.89 -4.07 -8.35
CA LYS A 192 -15.53 -4.07 -9.76
C LYS A 192 -16.12 -2.82 -10.39
N HIS A 193 -15.29 -1.81 -10.61
CA HIS A 193 -15.70 -0.63 -11.37
C HIS A 193 -15.38 -0.84 -12.85
N ILE A 194 -16.37 -0.60 -13.72
CA ILE A 194 -16.21 -0.70 -15.18
C ILE A 194 -16.69 0.61 -15.77
N VAL A 195 -15.75 1.44 -16.26
CA VAL A 195 -16.10 2.64 -17.02
C VAL A 195 -16.36 2.22 -18.47
N LYS A 196 -17.60 2.38 -18.95
CA LYS A 196 -17.94 2.26 -20.37
C LYS A 196 -18.34 3.63 -20.88
N ARG A 197 -17.54 4.23 -21.77
CA ARG A 197 -17.95 5.43 -22.51
C ARG A 197 -18.69 5.04 -23.78
N LYS A 198 -19.84 5.67 -24.03
CA LYS A 198 -20.49 5.69 -25.33
C LYS A 198 -19.67 6.62 -26.24
N ASN A 199 -19.27 6.14 -27.41
CA ASN A 199 -18.81 7.01 -28.49
C ASN A 199 -20.05 7.78 -28.97
N GLU A 200 -20.07 9.10 -28.73
CA GLU A 200 -20.92 10.04 -29.49
C GLU A 200 -20.09 10.62 -30.64
#